data_AF-A0A2G9XX70-F1
#
_entry.id   AF-A0A2G9XX70-F1
#
_cell.length_a   1.000
_cell.length_b   1.000
_cell.length_c   1.000
_cell.angle_alpha   90.00
_cell.angle_beta   90.00
_cell.angle_gamma   90.00
#
_symmetry.space_group_name_H-M   'P 1'
#
loop_
_entity.id
_entity.type
_entity.pdbx_description
1 polymer ?
#
loop_
_entity_poly.entity_id
_entity_poly.type
_entity_poly.pdbx_seq_one_letter_code
_entity_poly.pdbx_strand_id
1 'polypeptide(L)'
;MGTNTYKLQKGNVGRFLQKLGEEFAVYTPVESDGVVAFVELVSGEEPILNFPRTHKPPKDVFYPQTEVIFSYDKDGMRSTEYEGKPIALFGVRPCDAKSFVLLGRVFVDPK
;
A
#
# COMPACT_ATOMS: atom_id res chain seq x y z
N MET A 1 28.10 -9.34 -0.20
CA MET A 1 27.47 -8.30 0.65
C MET A 1 26.77 -9.02 1.79
N GLY A 2 27.21 -8.82 3.03
CA GLY A 2 26.57 -9.47 4.18
C GLY A 2 25.17 -8.90 4.39
N THR A 3 24.15 -9.74 4.41
CA THR A 3 22.79 -9.33 4.78
C THR A 3 22.73 -9.13 6.28
N ASN A 4 22.59 -7.88 6.72
CA ASN A 4 22.20 -7.61 8.10
C ASN A 4 20.76 -8.10 8.31
N THR A 5 20.62 -9.11 9.15
CA THR A 5 19.30 -9.67 9.50
C THR A 5 18.79 -9.00 10.76
N TYR A 6 17.70 -8.25 10.64
CA TYR A 6 16.97 -7.68 11.76
C TYR A 6 15.76 -8.57 12.09
N LYS A 7 15.49 -8.79 13.38
CA LYS A 7 14.31 -9.55 13.85
C LYS A 7 13.32 -8.61 14.52
N LEU A 8 12.07 -8.64 14.07
CA LEU A 8 10.97 -7.89 14.65
C LEU A 8 10.05 -8.86 15.41
N GLN A 9 9.75 -8.56 16.67
CA GLN A 9 8.72 -9.30 17.41
C GLN A 9 7.34 -9.01 16.81
N LYS A 10 6.48 -10.02 16.69
CA LYS A 10 5.15 -9.87 16.06
C LYS A 10 4.30 -8.76 16.69
N GLY A 11 4.33 -8.62 18.02
CA GLY A 11 3.62 -7.55 18.72
C GLY A 11 4.12 -6.14 18.43
N ASN A 12 5.30 -5.99 17.83
CA ASN A 12 5.87 -4.70 17.44
C ASN A 12 5.59 -4.34 15.96
N VAL A 13 4.86 -5.17 15.20
CA VAL A 13 4.57 -4.91 13.79
C VAL A 13 3.75 -3.63 13.62
N GLY A 14 2.69 -3.43 14.39
CA GLY A 14 1.88 -2.21 14.33
C GLY A 14 2.73 -0.96 14.57
N ARG A 15 3.54 -0.94 15.65
CA ARG A 15 4.46 0.16 15.96
C ARG A 15 5.50 0.39 14.85
N PHE A 16 6.02 -0.67 14.25
CA PHE A 16 6.97 -0.56 13.14
C PHE A 16 6.32 0.09 11.92
N LEU A 17 5.11 -0.33 11.55
CA LEU A 17 4.37 0.24 10.43
C LEU A 17 3.96 1.68 10.68
N GLN A 18 3.57 2.04 11.91
CA GLN A 18 3.30 3.43 12.28
C GLN A 18 4.53 4.32 12.09
N LYS A 19 5.70 3.87 12.54
CA LYS A 19 6.97 4.59 12.30
C LYS A 19 7.30 4.70 10.82
N LEU A 20 7.06 3.65 10.04
CA LEU A 20 7.25 3.68 8.59
C LEU A 20 6.34 4.72 7.91
N GLY A 21 5.15 4.98 8.48
CA GLY A 21 4.20 6.00 8.06
C GLY A 21 4.73 7.44 8.12
N GLU A 22 5.80 7.70 8.87
CA GLU A 22 6.46 9.01 8.92
C GLU A 22 7.05 9.37 7.54
N GLU A 23 7.62 8.39 6.84
CA GLU A 23 8.29 8.57 5.53
C GLU A 23 7.48 8.04 4.35
N PHE A 24 6.62 7.04 4.56
CA PHE A 24 5.88 6.35 3.51
C PHE A 24 4.36 6.46 3.70
N ALA A 25 3.60 6.37 2.61
CA ALA A 25 2.20 6.01 2.67
C ALA A 25 2.12 4.49 2.84
N VAL A 26 1.86 4.02 4.07
CA VAL A 26 1.90 2.60 4.40
C VAL A 26 0.55 1.96 4.13
N TYR A 27 0.48 1.00 3.22
CA TYR A 27 -0.71 0.21 2.97
C TYR A 27 -0.56 -1.19 3.56
N THR A 28 -1.58 -1.66 4.27
CA THR A 28 -1.59 -2.96 4.94
C THR A 28 -2.98 -3.57 4.90
N PRO A 29 -3.13 -4.91 4.96
CA PRO A 29 -4.44 -5.51 5.12
C PRO A 29 -5.05 -5.08 6.46
N VAL A 30 -6.26 -4.55 6.39
CA VAL A 30 -7.12 -4.23 7.54
C VAL A 30 -8.46 -4.91 7.29
N GLU A 31 -9.09 -5.40 8.35
CA GLU A 31 -10.45 -5.94 8.30
C GLU A 31 -11.44 -4.90 8.79
N SER A 32 -12.45 -4.62 7.97
CA SER A 32 -13.59 -3.77 8.33
C SER A 32 -14.85 -4.45 7.82
N ASP A 33 -15.85 -4.62 8.70
CA ASP A 33 -17.13 -5.27 8.38
C ASP A 33 -17.00 -6.65 7.68
N GLY A 34 -16.03 -7.46 8.10
CA GLY A 34 -15.75 -8.79 7.52
C GLY A 34 -15.08 -8.77 6.15
N VAL A 35 -14.70 -7.58 5.66
CA VAL A 35 -14.00 -7.40 4.39
C VAL A 35 -12.55 -7.04 4.69
N VAL A 36 -11.63 -7.88 4.19
CA VAL A 36 -10.20 -7.57 4.19
C VAL A 36 -9.81 -6.84 2.92
N ALA A 37 -9.25 -5.64 3.07
CA ALA A 37 -8.70 -4.83 1.99
C ALA A 37 -7.35 -4.22 2.38
N PHE A 38 -6.53 -3.92 1.37
CA PHE A 38 -5.34 -3.09 1.57
C PHE A 38 -5.78 -1.62 1.58
N VAL A 39 -5.59 -0.97 2.73
CA VAL A 39 -5.90 0.45 2.93
C VAL A 39 -4.67 1.14 3.50
N GLU A 40 -4.60 2.46 3.34
CA GLU A 40 -3.56 3.26 3.97
C GLU A 40 -3.76 3.21 5.48
N LEU A 41 -2.70 2.87 6.21
CA LEU A 41 -2.70 2.72 7.66
C LEU A 41 -2.83 4.08 8.31
N VAL A 42 -4.02 4.37 8.83
CA VAL A 42 -4.28 5.57 9.64
C VAL A 42 -4.15 5.28 11.13
N SER A 43 -3.94 6.32 11.94
CA SER A 43 -3.80 6.19 13.39
C SER A 43 -5.00 5.49 14.02
N GLY A 44 -4.77 4.38 14.73
CA GLY A 44 -5.79 3.60 15.43
C GLY A 44 -6.25 2.33 14.71
N GLU A 45 -5.84 2.12 13.47
CA GLU A 45 -6.04 0.85 12.78
C GLU A 45 -4.92 -0.14 13.11
N GLU A 46 -5.26 -1.42 13.21
CA GLU A 46 -4.29 -2.50 13.44
C GLU A 46 -4.23 -3.42 12.22
N PRO A 47 -3.02 -3.72 11.70
CA PRO A 47 -2.83 -4.60 10.58
C PRO A 47 -3.20 -6.04 10.93
N ILE A 48 -3.93 -6.72 10.05
CA ILE A 48 -4.20 -8.15 10.22
C ILE A 48 -3.09 -8.98 9.58
N LEU A 49 -2.48 -9.87 10.38
CA LEU A 49 -1.38 -10.72 9.89
C LEU A 49 -1.84 -12.09 9.40
N ASN A 50 -3.01 -12.53 9.86
CA ASN A 50 -3.60 -13.83 9.53
C ASN A 50 -4.96 -13.62 8.87
N PHE A 51 -5.02 -13.76 7.55
CA PHE A 51 -6.27 -13.64 6.79
C PHE A 51 -6.22 -14.59 5.59
N PRO A 52 -7.37 -15.11 5.09
CA PRO A 52 -7.43 -16.16 4.07
C PRO A 52 -7.33 -15.66 2.63
N ARG A 53 -7.74 -14.41 2.34
CA ARG A 53 -7.48 -13.64 1.11
C ARG A 53 -8.04 -12.24 1.31
N THR A 54 -7.54 -11.25 0.57
CA THR A 54 -8.24 -9.98 0.42
C THR A 54 -9.34 -10.08 -0.64
N HIS A 55 -10.36 -9.24 -0.54
CA HIS A 55 -11.40 -9.16 -1.58
C HIS A 55 -10.87 -8.46 -2.83
N LYS A 56 -10.15 -7.35 -2.64
CA LYS A 56 -9.44 -6.65 -3.70
C LYS A 56 -7.95 -7.01 -3.67
N PRO A 57 -7.33 -7.25 -4.82
CA PRO A 57 -5.92 -7.60 -4.88
C PRO A 57 -5.05 -6.39 -4.53
N PRO A 58 -3.86 -6.60 -3.93
CA PRO A 58 -2.96 -5.52 -3.53
C PRO A 58 -2.47 -4.64 -4.69
N LYS A 59 -2.56 -5.12 -5.94
CA LYS A 59 -2.15 -4.37 -7.13
C LYS A 59 -2.93 -3.07 -7.33
N ASP A 60 -4.15 -2.97 -6.79
CA ASP A 60 -4.98 -1.78 -6.90
C ASP A 60 -4.35 -0.57 -6.17
N VAL A 61 -3.43 -0.79 -5.23
CA VAL A 61 -2.71 0.29 -4.51
C VAL A 61 -1.76 1.06 -5.44
N PHE A 62 -1.09 0.36 -6.36
CA PHE A 62 -0.13 0.98 -7.29
C PHE A 62 -0.75 1.31 -8.66
N TYR A 63 -1.85 0.64 -9.01
CA TYR A 63 -2.51 0.76 -10.30
C TYR A 63 -4.01 1.00 -10.11
N PRO A 64 -4.41 2.21 -9.66
CA PRO A 64 -5.83 2.52 -9.49
C PRO A 64 -6.55 2.44 -10.83
N GLN A 65 -7.81 1.99 -10.82
CA GLN A 65 -8.62 1.88 -12.05
C GLN A 65 -8.94 3.24 -12.69
N THR A 66 -8.84 4.31 -11.92
CA THR A 66 -9.15 5.67 -12.34
C THR A 66 -8.08 6.62 -11.85
N GLU A 67 -7.71 7.57 -12.69
CA GLU A 67 -6.79 8.66 -12.34
C GLU A 67 -7.56 9.98 -12.28
N VAL A 68 -7.27 10.79 -11.26
CA VAL A 68 -7.84 12.13 -11.16
C VAL A 68 -7.03 13.04 -12.09
N ILE A 69 -7.68 13.60 -13.10
CA ILE A 69 -7.02 14.52 -14.05
C ILE A 69 -7.14 15.98 -13.57
N PHE A 70 -8.25 16.33 -12.92
CA PHE A 70 -8.50 17.66 -12.38
C PHE A 70 -9.36 17.58 -11.12
N SER A 71 -9.14 18.51 -10.18
CA SER A 71 -10.07 18.80 -9.09
C SER A 71 -10.65 20.20 -9.25
N TYR A 72 -11.85 20.44 -8.73
CA TYR A 72 -12.50 21.76 -8.78
C TYR A 72 -13.01 22.11 -7.39
N ASP A 73 -12.68 23.31 -6.93
CA ASP A 73 -13.23 23.88 -5.70
C ASP A 73 -13.60 25.36 -5.86
N LYS A 74 -13.84 26.05 -4.75
CA LYS A 74 -14.20 27.47 -4.70
C LYS A 74 -13.17 28.40 -5.37
N ASP A 75 -11.93 27.96 -5.51
CA ASP A 75 -10.83 28.72 -6.12
C ASP A 75 -10.63 28.36 -7.60
N GLY A 76 -11.45 27.44 -8.14
CA GLY A 76 -11.44 27.04 -9.55
C GLY A 76 -10.92 25.63 -9.80
N MET A 77 -10.57 25.35 -11.06
CA MET A 77 -10.02 24.05 -11.47
C MET A 77 -8.52 23.99 -11.18
N ARG A 78 -8.07 22.92 -10.53
CA ARG A 78 -6.65 22.60 -10.31
C ARG A 78 -6.31 21.28 -10.97
N SER A 79 -5.21 21.23 -11.74
CA SER A 79 -4.62 19.97 -12.17
C SER A 79 -4.14 19.20 -10.94
N THR A 80 -4.40 17.91 -10.91
CA THR A 80 -3.96 17.04 -9.83
C THR A 80 -2.65 16.36 -10.24
N GLU A 81 -1.52 16.86 -9.75
CA GLU A 81 -0.28 16.09 -9.73
C GLU A 81 -0.28 15.20 -8.48
N TYR A 82 0.23 13.97 -8.59
CA TYR A 82 0.35 13.08 -7.44
C TYR A 82 1.50 13.55 -6.55
N GLU A 83 1.20 14.33 -5.51
CA GLU A 83 2.16 14.79 -4.48
C GLU A 83 2.19 13.85 -3.25
N GLY A 84 2.19 12.53 -3.48
CA GLY A 84 2.15 11.54 -2.40
C GLY A 84 3.53 11.16 -1.83
N LYS A 85 3.54 10.64 -0.60
CA LYS A 85 4.71 9.92 -0.06
C LYS A 85 4.99 8.66 -0.89
N PRO A 86 6.24 8.16 -0.92
CA PRO A 86 6.50 6.83 -1.47
C PRO A 86 5.62 5.79 -0.77
N ILE A 87 5.10 4.83 -1.52
CA ILE A 87 4.19 3.81 -1.00
C ILE A 87 4.99 2.64 -0.41
N ALA A 88 4.61 2.21 0.79
CA ALA A 88 5.09 0.98 1.40
C ALA A 88 3.93 -0.01 1.57
N LEU A 89 3.97 -1.14 0.87
CA LEU A 89 2.91 -2.14 0.93
C LEU A 89 3.34 -3.35 1.78
N PHE A 90 2.63 -3.61 2.87
CA PHE A 90 2.95 -4.69 3.82
C PHE A 90 1.85 -5.76 3.87
N GLY A 91 2.23 -7.02 4.13
CA GLY A 91 1.26 -8.13 4.26
C GLY A 91 0.84 -8.77 2.94
N VAL A 92 1.57 -8.49 1.85
CA VAL A 92 1.31 -9.08 0.53
C VAL A 92 1.64 -10.56 0.52
N ARG A 93 0.73 -11.37 -0.03
CA ARG A 93 0.95 -12.80 -0.20
C ARG A 93 1.96 -13.08 -1.32
N PRO A 94 2.75 -14.15 -1.24
CA PRO A 94 3.75 -14.45 -2.27
C PRO A 94 3.19 -14.54 -3.70
N CYS A 95 2.00 -15.12 -3.87
CA CYS A 95 1.34 -15.22 -5.17
C CYS A 95 0.95 -13.84 -5.74
N ASP A 96 0.43 -12.95 -4.89
CA ASP A 96 0.10 -11.58 -5.28
C ASP A 96 1.37 -10.75 -5.53
N ALA A 97 2.40 -10.93 -4.70
CA ALA A 97 3.70 -10.28 -4.84
C ALA A 97 4.32 -10.57 -6.22
N LYS A 98 4.18 -11.82 -6.70
CA LYS A 98 4.70 -12.22 -8.02
C LYS A 98 4.01 -11.48 -9.17
N SER A 99 2.75 -11.08 -9.01
CA SER A 99 2.02 -10.34 -10.05
C SER A 99 2.63 -8.97 -10.35
N PHE A 100 3.23 -8.30 -9.35
CA PHE A 100 3.91 -7.01 -9.54
C PHE A 100 5.11 -7.10 -10.49
N VAL A 101 5.84 -8.21 -10.47
CA VAL A 101 6.98 -8.44 -11.40
C VAL A 101 6.51 -8.50 -12.85
N LEU A 102 5.31 -9.04 -13.09
CA LEU A 102 4.73 -9.11 -14.42
C LEU A 102 4.18 -7.74 -14.86
N LEU A 103 3.50 -7.04 -13.96
CA LEU A 103 2.94 -5.71 -14.24
C LEU A 103 4.04 -4.66 -14.46
N GLY A 104 5.18 -4.77 -13.77
CA GLY A 104 6.33 -3.89 -13.98
C GLY A 104 6.80 -3.83 -15.44
N ARG A 105 6.68 -4.95 -16.18
CA ARG A 105 7.03 -5.00 -17.61
C ARG A 105 6.11 -4.18 -18.51
N VAL A 106 4.91 -3.84 -18.03
CA VAL A 106 3.91 -3.09 -18.79
C VAL A 106 3.91 -1.61 -18.39
N PHE A 107 4.08 -1.34 -17.09
CA PHE A 107 3.88 0.00 -16.52
C PHE A 107 5.18 0.74 -16.14
N VAL A 108 6.31 0.04 -15.97
CA VAL A 108 7.56 0.64 -15.47
C VAL A 108 8.69 0.53 -16.49
N ASP A 109 8.81 -0.60 -17.18
CA ASP A 109 9.88 -0.80 -18.15
C ASP A 109 9.71 0.18 -19.34
N PRO A 110 10.68 1.07 -19.61
CA PRO A 110 10.64 1.92 -20.79
C PRO A 110 10.72 1.06 -22.05
N LYS A 111 9.92 1.39 -23.06
CA LYS A 111 10.02 0.78 -24.39
C LYS A 111 11.32 1.16 -25.09
#